data_AF-A0A7C5PKU8-F1
#
_entry.id   AF-A0A7C5PKU8-F1
#
_cell.length_a   1.000
_cell.length_b   1.000
_cell.length_c   1.000
_cell.angle_alpha   90.00
_cell.angle_beta   90.00
_cell.angle_gamma   90.00
#
_symmetry.space_group_name_H-M   'P 1'
#
loop_
_entity.id
_entity.type
_entity.pdbx_description
1 polymer ?
#
loop_
_entity_poly.entity_id
_entity_poly.type
_entity_poly.pdbx_seq_one_letter_code
_entity_poly.pdbx_strand_id
1 'polypeptide(L)'
;TLDEIPVMPKGRYKIMREYMAKKGKLGRDMMFRSCTVQVNLDFSSEADMVKKLRAGMSLQPVVTALFANSPLTEGKPNGYQSYRSHIWTDTDPDRTGILPFVFEDGFGFERWVDYALDVPMYFVYRDGVYHDVSGESFRDYLDGKLPQFPGEKPTVTDWENHLTTIFPEARIKQYMEMRGADAGPWRTLVALPALWTGLLYDEGCLDAARQIARGWSVEDIARLREEVPVKAFDARIGGRNACEVARDLLQIARKGLERRHIPGCKGFLETQFLSILEEIVENRQTQASLILDLYNGRWKHDASQVFRDFAF
;
A
#
# COMPACT_ATOMS: atom_id res chain seq x y z
N THR A 1 23.05 6.29 6.33
CA THR A 1 22.46 5.31 7.28
C THR A 1 21.15 5.86 7.82
N LEU A 2 20.38 5.07 8.58
CA LEU A 2 19.12 5.54 9.19
C LEU A 2 19.32 6.76 10.11
N ASP A 3 20.44 6.81 10.84
CA ASP A 3 20.73 7.88 11.80
C ASP A 3 21.13 9.21 11.13
N GLU A 4 21.45 9.19 9.83
CA GLU A 4 21.76 10.41 9.05
C GLU A 4 20.49 11.12 8.54
N ILE A 5 19.31 10.51 8.67
CA ILE A 5 18.07 11.05 8.10
C ILE A 5 17.49 12.14 9.00
N PRO A 6 17.28 13.37 8.49
CA PRO A 6 16.70 14.45 9.28
C PRO A 6 15.31 14.10 9.80
N VAL A 7 15.07 14.36 11.08
CA VAL A 7 13.76 14.17 11.70
C VAL A 7 12.93 15.44 11.52
N MET A 8 11.77 15.32 10.89
CA MET A 8 10.83 16.44 10.80
C MET A 8 10.28 16.80 12.19
N PRO A 9 10.21 18.09 12.58
CA PRO A 9 9.83 18.52 13.93
C PRO A 9 8.31 18.46 14.15
N LYS A 10 7.71 17.26 14.05
CA LYS A 10 6.27 17.02 14.25
C LYS A 10 6.05 16.10 15.45
N GLY A 11 5.27 16.56 16.44
CA GLY A 11 5.02 15.83 17.70
C GLY A 11 4.57 14.38 17.51
N ARG A 12 3.62 14.13 16.60
CA ARG A 12 3.16 12.77 16.26
C ARG A 12 4.27 11.78 15.87
N TYR A 13 5.34 12.25 15.21
CA TYR A 13 6.42 11.37 14.78
C TYR A 13 7.32 10.93 15.93
N LYS A 14 7.40 11.71 17.01
CA LYS A 14 8.09 11.30 18.23
C LYS A 14 7.40 10.07 18.84
N ILE A 15 6.09 10.17 19.05
CA ILE A 15 5.25 9.10 19.62
C ILE A 15 5.34 7.84 18.76
N MET A 16 5.09 7.97 17.45
CA MET A 16 5.15 6.83 16.54
C MET A 16 6.53 6.16 16.53
N ARG A 17 7.62 6.92 16.52
CA ARG A 17 8.98 6.37 16.49
C ARG A 17 9.29 5.56 17.75
N GLU A 18 8.88 6.05 18.91
CA GLU A 18 9.11 5.39 20.20
C GLU A 18 8.24 4.14 20.35
N TYR A 19 6.99 4.18 19.89
CA TYR A 19 6.09 3.03 19.93
C TYR A 19 6.48 1.94 18.92
N MET A 20 6.76 2.30 17.66
CA MET A 20 7.10 1.33 16.61
C MET A 20 8.33 0.48 16.96
N ALA A 21 9.29 1.06 17.70
CA ALA A 21 10.46 0.32 18.19
C ALA A 21 10.11 -0.84 19.13
N LYS A 22 8.89 -0.88 19.68
CA LYS A 22 8.38 -1.96 20.56
C LYS A 22 7.62 -3.04 19.78
N LYS A 23 7.24 -2.79 18.52
CA LYS A 23 6.31 -3.66 17.76
C LYS A 23 6.98 -4.42 16.60
N GLY A 24 7.98 -3.83 15.96
CA GLY A 24 8.69 -4.44 14.83
C GLY A 24 10.06 -3.82 14.62
N LYS A 25 10.95 -4.51 13.88
CA LYS A 25 12.33 -4.02 13.71
C LYS A 25 12.44 -2.98 12.59
N LEU A 26 11.50 -2.96 11.66
CA LEU A 26 11.55 -2.13 10.45
C LEU A 26 10.61 -0.91 10.51
N GLY A 27 9.86 -0.72 11.60
CA GLY A 27 8.94 0.43 11.72
C GLY A 27 9.62 1.80 11.62
N ARG A 28 10.87 1.93 12.07
CA ARG A 28 11.66 3.16 11.84
C ARG A 28 12.05 3.33 10.37
N ASP A 29 12.38 2.24 9.68
CA ASP A 29 12.68 2.29 8.25
C ASP A 29 11.47 2.67 7.42
N MET A 30 10.28 2.21 7.82
CA MET A 30 9.03 2.65 7.22
C MET A 30 8.90 4.18 7.31
N MET A 31 9.14 4.75 8.50
CA MET A 31 8.97 6.18 8.75
C MET A 31 9.98 7.06 8.01
N PHE A 32 11.23 6.60 7.86
CA PHE A 32 12.34 7.44 7.41
C PHE A 32 12.92 7.07 6.03
N ARG A 33 12.77 5.81 5.59
CA ARG A 33 13.46 5.25 4.42
C ARG A 33 12.53 4.70 3.33
N SER A 34 11.25 5.06 3.36
CA SER A 34 10.28 4.58 2.37
C SER A 34 9.49 5.71 1.71
N CYS A 35 9.25 5.55 0.40
CA CYS A 35 8.38 6.42 -0.40
C CYS A 35 7.38 5.56 -1.16
N THR A 36 6.13 6.01 -1.23
CA THR A 36 5.02 5.30 -1.86
C THR A 36 4.29 6.21 -2.82
N VAL A 37 3.69 5.64 -3.85
CA VAL A 37 2.57 6.25 -4.54
C VAL A 37 1.30 5.52 -4.13
N GLN A 38 0.23 6.28 -3.85
CA GLN A 38 -1.07 5.75 -3.41
C GLN A 38 -2.17 6.41 -4.22
N VAL A 39 -3.29 5.71 -4.36
CA VAL A 39 -4.52 6.26 -4.94
C VAL A 39 -5.65 6.10 -3.94
N ASN A 40 -6.48 7.13 -3.86
CA ASN A 40 -7.68 7.17 -3.05
C ASN A 40 -8.89 7.07 -3.98
N LEU A 41 -9.81 6.15 -3.69
CA LEU A 41 -10.95 5.81 -4.53
C LEU A 41 -12.22 5.72 -3.70
N ASP A 42 -13.33 6.14 -4.29
CA ASP A 42 -14.64 6.16 -3.68
C ASP A 42 -15.37 4.82 -3.86
N PHE A 43 -16.35 4.60 -2.99
CA PHE A 43 -17.32 3.53 -3.09
C PHE A 43 -18.74 4.10 -2.97
N SER A 44 -19.70 3.51 -3.68
CA SER A 44 -21.09 4.01 -3.76
C SER A 44 -22.01 3.45 -2.68
N SER A 45 -21.62 2.34 -2.05
CA SER A 45 -22.39 1.62 -1.04
C SER A 45 -21.47 0.70 -0.23
N GLU A 46 -21.98 0.13 0.87
CA GLU A 46 -21.26 -0.91 1.61
C GLU A 46 -20.94 -2.12 0.75
N ALA A 47 -21.89 -2.58 -0.08
CA ALA A 47 -21.67 -3.71 -0.98
C ALA A 47 -20.56 -3.41 -2.01
N ASP A 48 -20.52 -2.19 -2.55
CA ASP A 48 -19.44 -1.75 -3.45
C ASP A 48 -18.09 -1.66 -2.73
N MET A 49 -18.08 -1.12 -1.50
CA MET A 49 -16.89 -1.09 -0.64
C MET A 49 -16.33 -2.49 -0.42
N VAL A 50 -17.17 -3.46 -0.05
CA VAL A 50 -16.77 -4.86 0.18
C VAL A 50 -16.17 -5.47 -1.09
N LYS A 51 -16.83 -5.29 -2.25
CA LYS A 51 -16.34 -5.79 -3.55
C LYS A 51 -14.95 -5.20 -3.87
N LYS A 52 -14.80 -3.89 -3.78
CA LYS A 52 -13.55 -3.17 -4.11
C LYS A 52 -12.43 -3.50 -3.11
N LEU A 53 -12.74 -3.63 -1.82
CA LEU A 53 -11.74 -3.90 -0.80
C LEU A 53 -11.18 -5.32 -0.92
N ARG A 54 -12.05 -6.30 -1.19
CA ARG A 54 -11.62 -7.68 -1.48
C ARG A 54 -10.75 -7.73 -2.73
N ALA A 55 -11.16 -7.04 -3.81
CA ALA A 55 -10.33 -6.93 -5.01
C ALA A 55 -8.96 -6.29 -4.71
N GLY A 56 -8.97 -5.17 -3.99
CA GLY A 56 -7.77 -4.47 -3.55
C GLY A 56 -6.84 -5.38 -2.75
N MET A 57 -7.32 -5.98 -1.67
CA MET A 57 -6.53 -6.87 -0.80
C MET A 57 -5.96 -8.08 -1.55
N SER A 58 -6.75 -8.75 -2.38
CA SER A 58 -6.27 -9.92 -3.13
C SER A 58 -5.20 -9.56 -4.15
N LEU A 59 -5.37 -8.43 -4.85
CA LEU A 59 -4.52 -8.06 -5.99
C LEU A 59 -3.35 -7.15 -5.61
N GLN A 60 -3.36 -6.56 -4.41
CA GLN A 60 -2.32 -5.63 -3.97
C GLN A 60 -0.90 -6.21 -4.07
N PRO A 61 -0.63 -7.49 -3.70
CA PRO A 61 0.71 -8.04 -3.86
C PRO A 61 1.17 -8.11 -5.33
N VAL A 62 0.27 -8.37 -6.28
CA VAL A 62 0.59 -8.35 -7.72
C VAL A 62 0.95 -6.92 -8.16
N VAL A 63 0.21 -5.92 -7.67
CA VAL A 63 0.53 -4.52 -7.92
C VAL A 63 1.85 -4.12 -7.26
N THR A 64 2.18 -4.64 -6.08
CA THR A 64 3.49 -4.44 -5.46
C THR A 64 4.62 -5.01 -6.34
N ALA A 65 4.44 -6.19 -6.93
CA ALA A 65 5.42 -6.75 -7.87
C ALA A 65 5.62 -5.84 -9.10
N LEU A 66 4.52 -5.34 -9.66
CA LEU A 66 4.52 -4.45 -10.83
C LEU A 66 5.23 -3.11 -10.55
N PHE A 67 5.16 -2.63 -9.30
CA PHE A 67 5.74 -1.37 -8.87
C PHE A 67 7.02 -1.52 -8.05
N ALA A 68 7.65 -2.71 -8.01
CA ALA A 68 8.84 -2.94 -7.19
C ALA A 68 10.01 -2.03 -7.61
N ASN A 69 10.52 -1.22 -6.66
CA ASN A 69 11.50 -0.17 -6.95
C ASN A 69 12.42 0.16 -5.76
N SER A 70 12.82 -0.83 -4.95
CA SER A 70 13.70 -0.56 -3.79
C SER A 70 14.77 -1.63 -3.55
N PRO A 71 15.65 -1.91 -4.52
CA PRO A 71 16.62 -3.01 -4.41
C PRO A 71 17.95 -2.65 -3.74
N LEU A 72 18.18 -1.38 -3.40
CA LEU A 72 19.43 -0.91 -2.81
C LEU A 72 19.20 -0.36 -1.39
N THR A 73 20.14 -0.65 -0.50
CA THR A 73 20.23 -0.04 0.84
C THR A 73 21.68 0.31 1.10
N GLU A 74 21.93 1.55 1.52
CA GLU A 74 23.28 2.03 1.89
C GLU A 74 24.33 1.75 0.79
N GLY A 75 23.91 1.96 -0.46
CA GLY A 75 24.76 1.84 -1.65
C GLY A 75 24.95 0.41 -2.18
N LYS A 76 24.30 -0.60 -1.59
CA LYS A 76 24.47 -2.01 -1.98
C LYS A 76 23.13 -2.72 -2.22
N PRO A 77 23.09 -3.76 -3.07
CA PRO A 77 21.93 -4.64 -3.20
C PRO A 77 21.52 -5.22 -1.86
N ASN A 78 20.23 -5.14 -1.54
CA ASN A 78 19.68 -5.59 -0.25
C ASN A 78 19.00 -6.97 -0.32
N GLY A 79 18.95 -7.59 -1.50
CA GLY A 79 18.32 -8.91 -1.72
C GLY A 79 16.81 -8.85 -2.00
N TYR A 80 16.23 -7.66 -2.13
CA TYR A 80 14.81 -7.46 -2.40
C TYR A 80 14.61 -6.75 -3.75
N GLN A 81 13.44 -6.98 -4.33
CA GLN A 81 12.89 -6.19 -5.42
C GLN A 81 12.12 -4.98 -4.86
N SER A 82 11.35 -5.20 -3.79
CA SER A 82 10.71 -4.14 -3.01
C SER A 82 11.08 -4.29 -1.53
N TYR A 83 12.20 -3.68 -1.12
CA TYR A 83 12.56 -3.60 0.28
C TYR A 83 11.53 -2.78 1.08
N ARG A 84 10.91 -1.78 0.44
CA ARG A 84 9.78 -1.04 1.02
C ARG A 84 8.64 -1.98 1.42
N SER A 85 8.22 -2.88 0.54
CA SER A 85 7.14 -3.81 0.87
C SER A 85 7.54 -4.76 2.00
N HIS A 86 8.78 -5.25 1.98
CA HIS A 86 9.32 -6.05 3.09
C HIS A 86 9.30 -5.29 4.43
N ILE A 87 9.67 -4.01 4.46
CA ILE A 87 9.60 -3.16 5.66
C ILE A 87 8.22 -3.20 6.33
N TRP A 88 7.14 -3.21 5.54
CA TRP A 88 5.77 -3.27 6.06
C TRP A 88 5.37 -4.63 6.66
N THR A 89 6.19 -5.68 6.48
CA THR A 89 5.97 -7.00 7.11
C THR A 89 6.45 -7.06 8.57
N ASP A 90 7.39 -6.18 8.96
CA ASP A 90 7.98 -6.11 10.30
C ASP A 90 7.90 -4.66 10.87
N THR A 91 6.79 -3.98 10.59
CA THR A 91 6.50 -2.62 11.08
C THR A 91 5.70 -2.67 12.38
N ASP A 92 4.45 -3.17 12.32
CA ASP A 92 3.57 -3.34 13.48
C ASP A 92 2.43 -4.32 13.10
N PRO A 93 2.38 -5.53 13.68
CA PRO A 93 1.39 -6.55 13.30
C PRO A 93 -0.06 -6.16 13.63
N ASP A 94 -0.29 -5.20 14.53
CA ASP A 94 -1.66 -4.82 14.93
C ASP A 94 -2.37 -4.00 13.84
N ARG A 95 -1.62 -3.43 12.89
CA ARG A 95 -2.12 -2.43 11.96
C ARG A 95 -1.67 -2.60 10.52
N THR A 96 -0.97 -3.68 10.17
CA THR A 96 -0.48 -3.92 8.80
C THR A 96 -1.00 -5.24 8.23
N GLY A 97 -0.78 -5.46 6.94
CA GLY A 97 -0.97 -6.77 6.31
C GLY A 97 -2.21 -6.92 5.43
N ILE A 98 -2.42 -8.15 5.00
CA ILE A 98 -3.67 -8.66 4.43
C ILE A 98 -4.58 -8.98 5.61
N LEU A 99 -5.77 -8.38 5.66
CA LEU A 99 -6.68 -8.53 6.79
C LEU A 99 -7.65 -9.69 6.52
N PRO A 100 -7.51 -10.86 7.18
CA PRO A 100 -8.31 -12.04 6.86
C PRO A 100 -9.81 -11.81 6.99
N PHE A 101 -10.23 -11.01 7.98
CA PHE A 101 -11.64 -10.75 8.26
C PHE A 101 -12.38 -10.03 7.12
N VAL A 102 -11.66 -9.38 6.19
CA VAL A 102 -12.25 -8.78 4.98
C VAL A 102 -12.91 -9.84 4.09
N PHE A 103 -12.45 -11.09 4.17
CA PHE A 103 -12.92 -12.21 3.37
C PHE A 103 -13.99 -13.06 4.06
N GLU A 104 -14.33 -12.78 5.32
CA GLU A 104 -15.39 -13.46 6.07
C GLU A 104 -16.78 -13.15 5.47
N ASP A 105 -17.69 -14.13 5.56
CA ASP A 105 -19.10 -13.89 5.23
C ASP A 105 -19.70 -12.86 6.21
N GLY A 106 -20.50 -11.92 5.67
CA GLY A 106 -21.06 -10.83 6.47
C GLY A 106 -20.11 -9.66 6.74
N PHE A 107 -18.89 -9.66 6.20
CA PHE A 107 -17.99 -8.50 6.28
C PHE A 107 -18.67 -7.22 5.71
N GLY A 108 -18.53 -6.12 6.45
CA GLY A 108 -19.07 -4.80 6.14
C GLY A 108 -18.39 -3.70 6.98
N PHE A 109 -18.98 -2.52 7.02
CA PHE A 109 -18.47 -1.37 7.78
C PHE A 109 -18.39 -1.67 9.28
N GLU A 110 -19.38 -2.34 9.86
CA GLU A 110 -19.40 -2.67 11.29
C GLU A 110 -18.17 -3.51 11.68
N ARG A 111 -17.89 -4.58 10.93
CA ARG A 111 -16.72 -5.43 11.16
C ARG A 111 -15.40 -4.68 10.99
N TRP A 112 -15.33 -3.73 10.04
CA TRP A 112 -14.17 -2.84 9.86
C TRP A 112 -14.00 -1.89 11.05
N VAL A 113 -15.09 -1.33 11.57
CA VAL A 113 -15.09 -0.48 12.77
C VAL A 113 -14.59 -1.29 13.97
N ASP A 114 -15.07 -2.52 14.17
CA ASP A 114 -14.60 -3.38 15.27
C ASP A 114 -13.09 -3.62 15.21
N TYR A 115 -12.57 -3.95 14.02
CA TYR A 115 -11.12 -4.06 13.83
C TYR A 115 -10.41 -2.75 14.21
N ALA A 116 -10.87 -1.61 13.70
CA ALA A 116 -10.24 -0.33 13.97
C ALA A 116 -10.31 0.06 15.46
N LEU A 117 -11.38 -0.29 16.18
CA LEU A 117 -11.50 -0.07 17.62
C LEU A 117 -10.48 -0.87 18.44
N ASP A 118 -10.10 -2.05 17.94
CA ASP A 118 -9.16 -2.95 18.59
C ASP A 118 -7.69 -2.68 18.21
N VAL A 119 -7.44 -1.88 17.15
CA VAL A 119 -6.08 -1.40 16.86
C VAL A 119 -5.64 -0.41 17.95
N PRO A 120 -4.48 -0.62 18.59
CA PRO A 120 -4.01 0.30 19.63
C PRO A 120 -3.79 1.71 19.09
N MET A 121 -4.18 2.71 19.90
CA MET A 121 -4.02 4.12 19.55
C MET A 121 -2.55 4.53 19.51
N TYR A 122 -2.26 5.69 18.89
CA TYR A 122 -0.98 6.38 19.05
C TYR A 122 -1.11 7.64 19.89
N PHE A 123 -2.05 8.50 19.51
CA PHE A 123 -2.15 9.82 20.10
C PHE A 123 -3.60 10.29 20.15
N VAL A 124 -3.85 11.24 21.06
CA VAL A 124 -5.02 12.13 21.02
C VAL A 124 -4.51 13.54 20.75
N TYR A 125 -5.20 14.29 19.89
CA TYR A 125 -4.81 15.66 19.56
C TYR A 125 -5.72 16.65 20.28
N ARG A 126 -5.16 17.49 21.14
CA ARG A 126 -5.87 18.53 21.90
C ARG A 126 -5.03 19.79 21.91
N ASP A 127 -5.68 20.93 21.68
CA ASP A 127 -5.07 22.27 21.86
C ASP A 127 -3.69 22.46 21.21
N GLY A 128 -3.48 21.90 20.01
CA GLY A 128 -2.20 21.99 19.31
C GLY A 128 -1.17 20.92 19.65
N VAL A 129 -1.48 20.03 20.59
CA VAL A 129 -0.56 19.04 21.16
C VAL A 129 -1.00 17.63 20.83
N TYR A 130 -0.02 16.79 20.46
CA TYR A 130 -0.19 15.35 20.35
C TYR A 130 0.15 14.71 21.70
N HIS A 131 -0.87 14.22 22.40
CA HIS A 131 -0.72 13.49 23.66
C HIS A 131 -0.48 12.01 23.37
N ASP A 132 0.55 11.45 23.98
CA ASP A 132 0.90 10.03 23.83
C ASP A 132 -0.11 9.16 24.58
N VAL A 133 -0.85 8.35 23.82
CA VAL A 133 -1.75 7.30 24.32
C VAL A 133 -1.40 5.97 23.66
N SER A 134 -0.11 5.80 23.32
CA SER A 134 0.33 4.70 22.48
C SER A 134 0.18 3.36 23.21
N GLY A 135 -0.55 2.44 22.59
CA GLY A 135 -0.90 1.14 23.19
C GLY A 135 -2.27 1.11 23.88
N GLU A 136 -2.93 2.26 24.03
CA GLU A 136 -4.27 2.34 24.64
C GLU A 136 -5.37 1.93 23.65
N SER A 137 -6.55 1.60 24.20
CA SER A 137 -7.72 1.13 23.46
C SER A 137 -8.65 2.27 23.05
N PHE A 138 -9.00 2.35 21.77
CA PHE A 138 -10.04 3.29 21.33
C PHE A 138 -11.42 2.91 21.88
N ARG A 139 -11.65 1.62 22.14
CA ARG A 139 -12.88 1.12 22.78
C ARG A 139 -13.02 1.63 24.21
N ASP A 140 -11.93 1.63 24.97
CA ASP A 140 -11.92 2.23 26.32
C ASP A 140 -12.11 3.74 26.24
N TYR A 141 -11.57 4.39 25.21
CA TYR A 141 -11.80 5.81 25.00
C TYR A 141 -13.27 6.14 24.73
N LEU A 142 -13.97 5.34 23.91
CA LEU A 142 -15.43 5.49 23.69
C LEU A 142 -16.23 5.44 24.99
N ASP A 143 -15.79 4.62 25.93
CA ASP A 143 -16.38 4.45 27.26
C ASP A 143 -15.97 5.53 28.27
N GLY A 144 -15.07 6.44 27.92
CA GLY A 144 -14.53 7.45 28.83
C GLY A 144 -13.50 6.90 29.83
N LYS A 145 -12.86 5.77 29.50
CA LYS A 145 -11.93 5.04 30.37
C LYS A 145 -10.47 5.18 29.94
N LEU A 146 -10.16 6.10 29.02
CA LEU A 146 -8.79 6.35 28.57
C LEU A 146 -7.97 6.94 29.75
N PRO A 147 -6.89 6.27 30.22
CA PRO A 147 -6.18 6.68 31.43
C PRO A 147 -5.65 8.12 31.41
N GLN A 148 -5.21 8.58 30.23
CA GLN A 148 -4.64 9.91 30.01
C GLN A 148 -5.72 11.00 29.92
N PHE A 149 -6.99 10.62 29.70
CA PHE A 149 -8.14 11.52 29.53
C PHE A 149 -9.37 10.97 30.28
N PRO A 150 -9.32 10.86 31.63
CA PRO A 150 -10.36 10.19 32.41
C PRO A 150 -11.70 10.90 32.29
N GLY A 151 -12.73 10.15 31.88
CA GLY A 151 -14.11 10.65 31.69
C GLY A 151 -14.36 11.34 30.34
N GLU A 152 -13.33 11.62 29.54
CA GLU A 152 -13.50 12.20 28.21
C GLU A 152 -13.85 11.12 27.17
N LYS A 153 -14.78 11.44 26.26
CA LYS A 153 -15.14 10.59 25.13
C LYS A 153 -14.57 11.13 23.81
N PRO A 154 -14.26 10.28 22.82
CA PRO A 154 -13.70 10.70 21.55
C PRO A 154 -14.67 11.55 20.75
N THR A 155 -14.10 12.48 20.00
CA THR A 155 -14.77 13.24 18.95
C THR A 155 -14.68 12.50 17.61
N VAL A 156 -15.42 12.98 16.61
CA VAL A 156 -15.27 12.49 15.22
C VAL A 156 -13.85 12.73 14.71
N THR A 157 -13.21 13.85 15.07
CA THR A 157 -11.81 14.13 14.71
C THR A 157 -10.85 13.12 15.33
N ASP A 158 -11.10 12.64 16.55
CA ASP A 158 -10.27 11.59 17.16
C ASP A 158 -10.38 10.27 16.42
N TRP A 159 -11.60 9.92 15.99
CA TRP A 159 -11.84 8.74 15.16
C TRP A 159 -11.13 8.84 13.80
N GLU A 160 -11.26 9.98 13.11
CA GLU A 160 -10.57 10.23 11.85
C GLU A 160 -9.05 10.13 12.01
N ASN A 161 -8.50 10.75 13.06
CA ASN A 161 -7.09 10.66 13.39
C ASN A 161 -6.65 9.22 13.63
N HIS A 162 -7.41 8.44 14.41
CA HIS A 162 -7.13 7.04 14.70
C HIS A 162 -7.08 6.19 13.44
N LEU A 163 -8.08 6.31 12.56
CA LEU A 163 -8.12 5.61 11.28
C LEU A 163 -6.91 5.93 10.39
N THR A 164 -6.33 7.13 10.49
CA THR A 164 -5.11 7.47 9.74
C THR A 164 -3.87 6.74 10.23
N THR A 165 -3.92 6.11 11.41
CA THR A 165 -2.82 5.34 12.00
C THR A 165 -2.84 3.86 11.66
N ILE A 166 -3.89 3.35 10.99
CA ILE A 166 -3.96 1.95 10.57
C ILE A 166 -3.31 1.82 9.18
N PHE A 167 -2.51 0.80 8.89
CA PHE A 167 -1.70 0.71 7.67
C PHE A 167 -1.76 -0.65 6.93
N PRO A 168 -2.95 -1.23 6.67
CA PRO A 168 -3.07 -2.44 5.86
C PRO A 168 -2.67 -2.21 4.40
N GLU A 169 -2.63 -3.27 3.61
CA GLU A 169 -2.33 -3.22 2.17
C GLU A 169 -3.38 -2.42 1.36
N ALA A 170 -4.64 -2.45 1.80
CA ALA A 170 -5.71 -1.55 1.36
C ALA A 170 -6.51 -1.07 2.57
N ARG A 171 -6.82 0.23 2.66
CA ARG A 171 -7.42 0.85 3.86
C ARG A 171 -8.75 1.51 3.56
N ILE A 172 -9.70 1.38 4.49
CA ILE A 172 -10.99 2.10 4.46
C ILE A 172 -10.97 3.25 5.47
N LYS A 173 -11.38 4.42 4.96
CA LYS A 173 -11.88 5.59 5.70
C LYS A 173 -13.24 5.96 5.07
N GLN A 174 -13.50 7.25 4.86
CA GLN A 174 -14.60 7.71 3.98
C GLN A 174 -14.35 7.38 2.50
N TYR A 175 -13.15 6.91 2.17
CA TYR A 175 -12.70 6.44 0.87
C TYR A 175 -11.76 5.25 1.07
N MET A 176 -11.44 4.55 -0.01
CA MET A 176 -10.50 3.43 -0.04
C MET A 176 -9.12 3.89 -0.50
N GLU A 177 -8.06 3.36 0.10
CA GLU A 177 -6.67 3.69 -0.26
C GLU A 177 -5.91 2.43 -0.66
N MET A 178 -5.25 2.45 -1.81
CA MET A 178 -4.37 1.35 -2.28
C MET A 178 -2.93 1.69 -1.95
N ARG A 179 -2.26 0.83 -1.17
CA ARG A 179 -1.06 1.22 -0.40
C ARG A 179 0.20 0.44 -0.73
N GLY A 180 0.14 -0.58 -1.58
CA GLY A 180 1.24 -1.52 -1.78
C GLY A 180 2.37 -1.06 -2.72
N ALA A 181 2.21 0.04 -3.46
CA ALA A 181 3.16 0.43 -4.52
C ALA A 181 4.33 1.29 -4.02
N ASP A 182 5.55 0.97 -4.47
CA ASP A 182 6.71 1.84 -4.29
C ASP A 182 6.57 3.08 -5.18
N ALA A 183 7.06 4.22 -4.71
CA ALA A 183 7.18 5.39 -5.57
C ALA A 183 8.24 5.15 -6.65
N GLY A 184 8.05 5.72 -7.83
CA GLY A 184 8.98 5.64 -8.94
C GLY A 184 8.95 6.88 -9.83
N PRO A 185 9.56 6.84 -11.03
CA PRO A 185 9.56 7.96 -11.95
C PRO A 185 8.14 8.42 -12.33
N TRP A 186 8.01 9.66 -12.80
CA TRP A 186 6.73 10.29 -13.18
C TRP A 186 5.71 9.37 -13.86
N ARG A 187 6.14 8.62 -14.90
CA ARG A 187 5.25 7.73 -15.66
C ARG A 187 4.57 6.69 -14.75
N THR A 188 5.29 6.12 -13.79
CA THR A 188 4.73 5.15 -12.84
C THR A 188 3.81 5.81 -11.81
N LEU A 189 4.12 7.05 -11.39
CA LEU A 189 3.27 7.78 -10.43
C LEU A 189 1.85 7.98 -10.95
N VAL A 190 1.71 8.35 -12.23
CA VAL A 190 0.39 8.52 -12.87
C VAL A 190 -0.22 7.21 -13.34
N ALA A 191 0.57 6.15 -13.50
CA ALA A 191 0.07 4.85 -13.90
C ALA A 191 -0.67 4.12 -12.77
N LEU A 192 -0.26 4.28 -11.50
CA LEU A 192 -0.94 3.65 -10.36
C LEU A 192 -2.43 4.03 -10.27
N PRO A 193 -2.80 5.33 -10.25
CA PRO A 193 -4.22 5.70 -10.20
C PRO A 193 -4.97 5.24 -11.45
N ALA A 194 -4.35 5.27 -12.64
CA ALA A 194 -4.97 4.78 -13.86
C ALA A 194 -5.28 3.27 -13.79
N LEU A 195 -4.34 2.47 -13.26
CA LEU A 195 -4.51 1.02 -13.07
C LEU A 195 -5.71 0.73 -12.18
N TRP A 196 -5.74 1.26 -10.96
CA TRP A 196 -6.84 0.97 -10.04
C TRP A 196 -8.16 1.59 -10.47
N THR A 197 -8.16 2.75 -11.12
CA THR A 197 -9.37 3.34 -11.70
C THR A 197 -9.96 2.42 -12.77
N GLY A 198 -9.12 1.92 -13.69
CA GLY A 198 -9.54 0.98 -14.72
C GLY A 198 -10.06 -0.35 -14.17
N LEU A 199 -9.48 -0.83 -13.06
CA LEU A 199 -9.93 -2.06 -12.42
C LEU A 199 -11.24 -1.90 -11.63
N LEU A 200 -11.45 -0.77 -10.96
CA LEU A 200 -12.46 -0.66 -9.90
C LEU A 200 -13.67 0.21 -10.24
N TYR A 201 -13.58 1.09 -11.23
CA TYR A 201 -14.66 2.05 -11.55
C TYR A 201 -15.55 1.65 -12.75
N ASP A 202 -15.33 0.47 -13.31
CA ASP A 202 -16.27 -0.20 -14.22
C ASP A 202 -16.68 -1.54 -13.58
N GLU A 203 -17.99 -1.79 -13.46
CA GLU A 203 -18.51 -2.97 -12.73
C GLU A 203 -18.07 -4.29 -13.39
N GLY A 204 -18.07 -4.36 -14.72
CA GLY A 204 -17.63 -5.54 -15.46
C GLY A 204 -16.13 -5.81 -15.28
N CYS A 205 -15.32 -4.74 -15.24
CA CYS A 205 -13.89 -4.85 -14.98
C CYS A 205 -13.59 -5.24 -13.53
N LEU A 206 -14.33 -4.70 -12.56
CA LEU A 206 -14.22 -5.07 -11.15
C LEU A 206 -14.52 -6.56 -10.95
N ASP A 207 -15.60 -7.06 -11.55
CA ASP A 207 -15.94 -8.48 -11.45
C ASP A 207 -14.92 -9.37 -12.18
N ALA A 208 -14.39 -8.94 -13.33
CA ALA A 208 -13.30 -9.64 -14.02
C ALA A 208 -12.02 -9.69 -13.17
N ALA A 209 -11.65 -8.60 -12.51
CA ALA A 209 -10.49 -8.53 -11.63
C ALA A 209 -10.66 -9.45 -10.40
N ARG A 210 -11.85 -9.48 -9.81
CA ARG A 210 -12.19 -10.40 -8.73
C ARG A 210 -12.16 -11.86 -9.18
N GLN A 211 -12.57 -12.14 -10.41
CA GLN A 211 -12.54 -13.47 -10.99
C GLN A 211 -11.11 -14.01 -11.18
N ILE A 212 -10.11 -13.15 -11.40
CA ILE A 212 -8.69 -13.56 -11.41
C ILE A 212 -8.26 -14.13 -10.06
N ALA A 213 -8.67 -13.47 -8.96
CA ALA A 213 -8.35 -13.89 -7.60
C ALA A 213 -9.28 -14.99 -7.08
N ARG A 214 -10.19 -15.51 -7.90
CA ARG A 214 -11.15 -16.52 -7.48
C ARG A 214 -10.44 -17.81 -7.12
N GLY A 215 -10.72 -18.31 -5.91
CA GLY A 215 -10.13 -19.54 -5.40
C GLY A 215 -8.76 -19.35 -4.75
N TRP A 216 -8.24 -18.12 -4.67
CA TRP A 216 -7.10 -17.84 -3.81
C TRP A 216 -7.56 -17.83 -2.35
N SER A 217 -6.91 -18.63 -1.52
CA SER A 217 -7.13 -18.57 -0.06
C SER A 217 -6.50 -17.31 0.52
N VAL A 218 -6.93 -16.89 1.72
CA VAL A 218 -6.32 -15.76 2.41
C VAL A 218 -4.85 -16.05 2.70
N GLU A 219 -4.54 -17.30 3.02
CA GLU A 219 -3.19 -17.81 3.26
C GLU A 219 -2.33 -17.72 2.00
N ASP A 220 -2.89 -18.01 0.81
CA ASP A 220 -2.18 -17.83 -0.46
C ASP A 220 -1.88 -16.36 -0.74
N ILE A 221 -2.82 -15.45 -0.45
CA ILE A 221 -2.64 -14.00 -0.63
C ILE A 221 -1.58 -13.48 0.35
N ALA A 222 -1.62 -13.92 1.61
CA ALA A 222 -0.62 -13.58 2.62
C ALA A 222 0.77 -14.09 2.23
N ARG A 223 0.88 -15.34 1.77
CA ARG A 223 2.14 -15.90 1.24
C ARG A 223 2.63 -15.09 0.05
N LEU A 224 1.75 -14.72 -0.88
CA LEU A 224 2.13 -13.89 -2.03
C LEU A 224 2.67 -12.53 -1.57
N ARG A 225 2.04 -11.89 -0.58
CA ARG A 225 2.53 -10.64 0.02
C ARG A 225 3.94 -10.78 0.60
N GLU A 226 4.27 -11.91 1.21
CA GLU A 226 5.61 -12.15 1.77
C GLU A 226 6.66 -12.50 0.71
N GLU A 227 6.26 -13.18 -0.37
CA GLU A 227 7.18 -13.61 -1.43
C GLU A 227 7.50 -12.51 -2.45
N VAL A 228 6.53 -11.65 -2.77
CA VAL A 228 6.67 -10.56 -3.76
C VAL A 228 7.84 -9.61 -3.45
N PRO A 229 8.09 -9.17 -2.20
CA PRO A 229 9.24 -8.31 -1.89
C PRO A 229 10.57 -8.83 -2.41
N VAL A 230 10.77 -10.16 -2.44
CA VAL A 230 11.99 -10.80 -2.93
C VAL A 230 11.88 -11.19 -4.41
N LYS A 231 10.78 -11.84 -4.79
CA LYS A 231 10.63 -12.49 -6.10
C LYS A 231 9.97 -11.61 -7.17
N ALA A 232 9.30 -10.54 -6.77
CA ALA A 232 8.44 -9.70 -7.62
C ALA A 232 7.62 -10.54 -8.61
N PHE A 233 7.93 -10.45 -9.90
CA PHE A 233 7.24 -11.13 -10.99
C PHE A 233 7.30 -12.65 -10.97
N ASP A 234 8.30 -13.23 -10.29
CA ASP A 234 8.43 -14.68 -10.18
C ASP A 234 7.71 -15.27 -8.96
N ALA A 235 7.13 -14.43 -8.08
CA ALA A 235 6.23 -14.89 -7.03
C ALA A 235 5.01 -15.58 -7.65
N ARG A 236 4.50 -16.64 -7.03
CA ARG A 236 3.46 -17.50 -7.62
C ARG A 236 2.18 -17.56 -6.80
N ILE A 237 1.05 -17.57 -7.48
CA ILE A 237 -0.28 -17.77 -6.91
C ILE A 237 -1.20 -18.44 -7.94
N GLY A 238 -2.05 -19.38 -7.50
CA GLY A 238 -2.99 -20.06 -8.39
C GLY A 238 -2.35 -20.72 -9.61
N GLY A 239 -1.14 -21.28 -9.46
CA GLY A 239 -0.38 -21.93 -10.55
C GLY A 239 0.31 -20.97 -11.52
N ARG A 240 0.10 -19.65 -11.41
CA ARG A 240 0.65 -18.61 -12.28
C ARG A 240 1.72 -17.80 -11.55
N ASN A 241 2.59 -17.12 -12.29
CA ASN A 241 3.49 -16.11 -11.72
C ASN A 241 2.83 -14.72 -11.70
N ALA A 242 3.33 -13.82 -10.85
CA ALA A 242 2.74 -12.49 -10.66
C ALA A 242 2.80 -11.63 -11.94
N CYS A 243 3.77 -11.83 -12.84
CA CYS A 243 3.80 -11.13 -14.14
C CYS A 243 2.64 -11.55 -15.06
N GLU A 244 2.33 -12.85 -15.13
CA GLU A 244 1.18 -13.35 -15.89
C GLU A 244 -0.13 -12.76 -15.36
N VAL A 245 -0.27 -12.66 -14.04
CA VAL A 245 -1.45 -12.05 -13.43
C VAL A 245 -1.49 -10.55 -13.70
N ALA A 246 -0.37 -9.85 -13.55
CA ALA A 246 -0.27 -8.41 -13.84
C ALA A 246 -0.66 -8.08 -15.28
N ARG A 247 -0.31 -8.96 -16.25
CA ARG A 247 -0.72 -8.82 -17.65
C ARG A 247 -2.24 -8.82 -17.81
N ASP A 248 -2.94 -9.77 -17.18
CA ASP A 248 -4.39 -9.83 -17.25
C ASP A 248 -5.04 -8.61 -16.57
N LEU A 249 -4.48 -8.17 -15.43
CA LEU A 249 -4.95 -6.96 -14.74
C LEU A 249 -4.81 -5.72 -15.62
N LEU A 250 -3.70 -5.56 -16.33
CA LEU A 250 -3.51 -4.44 -17.26
C LEU A 250 -4.52 -4.47 -18.41
N GLN A 251 -4.82 -5.65 -18.96
CA GLN A 251 -5.84 -5.80 -20.00
C GLN A 251 -7.24 -5.43 -19.50
N ILE A 252 -7.58 -5.80 -18.27
CA ILE A 252 -8.85 -5.41 -17.64
C ILE A 252 -8.88 -3.91 -17.39
N ALA A 253 -7.83 -3.36 -16.78
CA ALA A 253 -7.74 -1.94 -16.47
C ALA A 253 -7.85 -1.07 -17.74
N ARG A 254 -7.21 -1.49 -18.82
CA ARG A 254 -7.31 -0.84 -20.14
C ARG A 254 -8.77 -0.76 -20.60
N LYS A 255 -9.50 -1.88 -20.57
CA LYS A 255 -10.92 -1.93 -20.94
C LYS A 255 -11.78 -1.02 -20.05
N GLY A 256 -11.50 -0.97 -18.74
CA GLY A 256 -12.22 -0.08 -17.83
C GLY A 256 -12.00 1.40 -18.16
N LEU A 257 -10.76 1.79 -18.45
CA LEU A 257 -10.45 3.16 -18.89
C LEU A 257 -11.06 3.50 -20.27
N GLU A 258 -11.08 2.55 -21.20
CA GLU A 258 -11.75 2.73 -22.51
C GLU A 258 -13.25 2.96 -22.35
N ARG A 259 -13.91 2.20 -21.46
CA ARG A 259 -15.36 2.32 -21.18
C ARG A 259 -15.73 3.62 -20.48
N ARG A 260 -14.85 4.13 -19.61
CA ARG A 260 -15.02 5.46 -18.99
C ARG A 260 -15.03 6.57 -20.03
N HIS A 261 -14.29 6.38 -21.12
CA HIS A 261 -14.24 7.29 -22.27
C HIS A 261 -14.00 8.77 -21.88
N ILE A 262 -13.18 9.01 -20.85
CA ILE A 262 -12.83 10.37 -20.44
C ILE A 262 -11.62 10.83 -21.27
N PRO A 263 -11.77 11.85 -22.12
CA PRO A 263 -10.64 12.39 -22.87
C PRO A 263 -9.73 13.17 -21.94
N GLY A 264 -8.43 12.90 -22.03
CA GLY A 264 -7.39 13.68 -21.37
C GLY A 264 -7.00 14.93 -22.16
N CYS A 265 -5.97 15.62 -21.66
CA CYS A 265 -5.37 16.75 -22.36
C CYS A 265 -4.93 16.33 -23.78
N LYS A 266 -5.24 17.16 -24.79
CA LYS A 266 -4.95 16.91 -26.21
C LYS A 266 -5.70 15.73 -26.85
N GLY A 267 -6.79 15.25 -26.24
CA GLY A 267 -7.67 14.24 -26.83
C GLY A 267 -7.18 12.79 -26.70
N PHE A 268 -6.08 12.56 -25.99
CA PHE A 268 -5.64 11.20 -25.64
C PHE A 268 -6.48 10.63 -24.51
N LEU A 269 -6.86 9.36 -24.61
CA LEU A 269 -7.59 8.66 -23.55
C LEU A 269 -6.67 8.38 -22.34
N GLU A 270 -7.29 8.18 -21.17
CA GLU A 270 -6.61 7.81 -19.92
C GLU A 270 -5.80 6.49 -20.05
N THR A 271 -6.14 5.65 -21.02
CA THR A 271 -5.48 4.39 -21.36
C THR A 271 -3.96 4.52 -21.58
N GLN A 272 -3.49 5.68 -22.05
CA GLN A 272 -2.06 5.94 -22.29
C GLN A 272 -1.22 5.86 -21.00
N PHE A 273 -1.83 6.14 -19.84
CA PHE A 273 -1.12 6.12 -18.56
C PHE A 273 -0.71 4.71 -18.14
N LEU A 274 -1.30 3.67 -18.76
CA LEU A 274 -0.90 2.27 -18.52
C LEU A 274 0.33 1.82 -19.33
N SER A 275 0.76 2.59 -20.34
CA SER A 275 1.83 2.19 -21.28
C SER A 275 3.11 1.76 -20.60
N ILE A 276 3.54 2.49 -19.56
CA ILE A 276 4.77 2.14 -18.81
C ILE A 276 4.63 0.79 -18.09
N LEU A 277 3.45 0.46 -17.59
CA LEU A 277 3.22 -0.81 -16.89
C LEU A 277 3.17 -1.97 -17.89
N GLU A 278 2.65 -1.73 -19.09
CA GLU A 278 2.67 -2.69 -20.19
C GLU A 278 4.11 -2.97 -20.64
N GLU A 279 4.92 -1.93 -20.84
CA GLU A 279 6.36 -2.06 -21.14
C GLU A 279 7.08 -2.90 -20.07
N ILE A 280 6.81 -2.66 -18.78
CA ILE A 280 7.38 -3.43 -17.66
C ILE A 280 6.98 -4.91 -17.73
N VAL A 281 5.72 -5.21 -18.00
CA VAL A 281 5.19 -6.60 -18.08
C VAL A 281 5.64 -7.32 -19.35
N GLU A 282 5.71 -6.64 -20.49
CA GLU A 282 6.19 -7.18 -21.75
C GLU A 282 7.68 -7.55 -21.67
N ASN A 283 8.50 -6.67 -21.09
CA ASN A 283 9.92 -6.93 -20.87
C ASN A 283 10.19 -7.84 -19.68
N ARG A 284 9.19 -8.11 -18.84
CA ARG A 284 9.32 -8.85 -17.56
C ARG A 284 10.43 -8.27 -16.67
N GLN A 285 10.60 -6.95 -16.70
CA GLN A 285 11.66 -6.24 -15.98
C GLN A 285 11.04 -5.14 -15.12
N THR A 286 11.04 -5.35 -13.81
CA THR A 286 10.64 -4.33 -12.83
C THR A 286 11.65 -3.18 -12.81
N GLN A 287 11.24 -2.04 -12.27
CA GLN A 287 12.17 -0.92 -12.05
C GLN A 287 13.33 -1.34 -11.12
N ALA A 288 13.07 -2.18 -10.12
CA ALA A 288 14.10 -2.74 -9.26
C ALA A 288 15.12 -3.61 -10.03
N SER A 289 14.67 -4.51 -10.90
CA SER A 289 15.57 -5.29 -11.75
C SER A 289 16.37 -4.41 -12.70
N LEU A 290 15.76 -3.39 -13.32
CA LEU A 290 16.48 -2.40 -14.13
C LEU A 290 17.58 -1.69 -13.33
N ILE A 291 17.29 -1.27 -12.09
CA ILE A 291 18.27 -0.64 -11.21
C ILE A 291 19.43 -1.60 -10.89
N LEU A 292 19.14 -2.88 -10.64
CA LEU A 292 20.18 -3.89 -10.38
C LEU A 292 21.05 -4.14 -11.62
N ASP A 293 20.46 -4.20 -12.81
CA ASP A 293 21.20 -4.35 -14.07
C ASP A 293 22.11 -3.13 -14.34
N LEU A 294 21.59 -1.92 -14.11
CA LEU A 294 22.38 -0.68 -14.19
C LEU A 294 23.51 -0.66 -13.16
N TYR A 295 23.21 -1.04 -11.90
CA TYR A 295 24.18 -1.12 -10.82
C TYR A 295 25.34 -2.06 -11.14
N ASN A 296 25.04 -3.28 -11.60
CA ASN A 296 26.05 -4.28 -11.94
C ASN A 296 26.74 -4.02 -13.29
N GLY A 297 26.12 -3.23 -14.17
CA GLY A 297 26.64 -2.86 -15.48
C GLY A 297 27.17 -1.43 -15.52
N ARG A 298 26.39 -0.53 -16.14
CA ARG A 298 26.79 0.84 -16.48
C ARG A 298 27.31 1.64 -15.29
N TRP A 299 26.74 1.45 -14.11
CA TRP A 299 27.11 2.20 -12.90
C TRP A 299 28.35 1.64 -12.20
N LYS A 300 28.84 0.44 -12.58
CA LYS A 300 30.03 -0.18 -11.99
C LYS A 300 29.98 -0.22 -10.45
N HIS A 301 28.83 -0.61 -9.90
CA HIS A 301 28.52 -0.68 -8.48
C HIS A 301 28.47 0.66 -7.73
N ASP A 302 28.37 1.79 -8.45
CA ASP A 302 28.10 3.11 -7.85
C ASP A 302 26.60 3.39 -7.77
N ALA A 303 26.01 3.23 -6.59
CA ALA A 303 24.60 3.50 -6.37
C ALA A 303 24.22 4.99 -6.49
N SER A 304 25.17 5.92 -6.35
CA SER A 304 24.88 7.36 -6.40
C SER A 304 24.34 7.81 -7.77
N GLN A 305 24.59 7.01 -8.81
CA GLN A 305 24.10 7.22 -10.17
C GLN A 305 22.55 7.23 -10.24
N VAL A 306 21.85 6.59 -9.29
CA VAL A 306 20.39 6.61 -9.18
C VAL A 306 19.84 8.03 -9.07
N PHE A 307 20.55 8.93 -8.38
CA PHE A 307 20.14 10.31 -8.15
C PHE A 307 20.24 11.18 -9.40
N ARG A 308 21.00 10.73 -10.42
CA ARG A 308 21.06 11.39 -11.73
C ARG A 308 20.08 10.76 -12.70
N ASP A 309 20.10 9.44 -12.80
CA ASP A 309 19.39 8.72 -13.87
C ASP A 309 17.88 8.61 -13.63
N PHE A 310 17.42 8.76 -12.38
CA PHE A 310 16.01 8.74 -12.00
C PHE A 310 15.58 10.00 -11.21
N ALA A 311 16.28 11.13 -11.43
CA ALA A 311 15.86 12.42 -10.91
C ALA A 311 14.48 12.85 -11.48
N PHE A 312 13.71 13.58 -10.68
CA PHE A 312 12.45 14.22 -11.10
C PHE A 312 12.69 15.55 -11.80
#